data_AF-A0A8K2AUQ0-F1
#
_entry.id   AF-A0A8K2AUQ0-F1
#
_cell.length_a   1.000
_cell.length_b   1.000
_cell.length_c   1.000
_cell.angle_alpha   90.00
_cell.angle_beta   90.00
_cell.angle_gamma   90.00
#
_symmetry.space_group_name_H-M   'P 1'
#
loop_
_entity.id
_entity.type
_entity.pdbx_description
1 polymer ?
#
loop_
_entity_poly.entity_id
_entity_poly.type
_entity_poly.pdbx_seq_one_letter_code
_entity_poly.pdbx_strand_id
1 'polypeptide(L)'
;MRLAASADDLRARALRLLARREYSRQELASRLLSKPAPKPARRNPRDTFAAESLVDEIYKLPSASEVNALLDDLEQRKMLSDDRYAEMRARLRAPRYGDSRLRQELTQKGIDRDTIAAVLAEQPDELARCR
;
A
#
# COMPACT_ATOMS: atom_id res chain seq x y z
N MET A 1 15.30 -23.13 -10.50
CA MET A 1 14.97 -21.88 -11.20
C MET A 1 14.78 -20.77 -10.17
N ARG A 2 15.71 -19.80 -10.13
CA ARG A 2 15.66 -18.61 -9.27
C ARG A 2 14.89 -17.53 -10.06
N LEU A 3 13.73 -17.09 -9.55
CA LEU A 3 13.00 -15.96 -10.15
C LEU A 3 13.68 -14.68 -9.65
N ALA A 4 14.39 -14.00 -10.55
CA ALA A 4 14.62 -12.57 -10.40
C ALA A 4 13.26 -11.90 -10.21
N ALA A 5 13.18 -10.79 -9.45
CA ALA A 5 11.98 -9.99 -9.35
C ALA A 5 11.55 -9.55 -10.76
N SER A 6 10.70 -10.35 -11.40
CA SER A 6 10.15 -10.09 -12.71
C SER A 6 9.00 -9.11 -12.57
N ALA A 7 8.57 -8.52 -13.69
CA ALA A 7 7.32 -7.75 -13.71
C ALA A 7 6.15 -8.54 -13.10
N ASP A 8 6.14 -9.87 -13.28
CA ASP A 8 5.14 -10.76 -12.69
C ASP A 8 5.26 -10.88 -11.17
N ASP A 9 6.47 -10.94 -10.61
CA ASP A 9 6.67 -10.93 -9.15
C ASP A 9 6.25 -9.59 -8.52
N LEU A 10 6.53 -8.48 -9.21
CA LEU A 10 6.11 -7.14 -8.78
C LEU A 10 4.58 -7.03 -8.78
N ARG A 11 3.94 -7.44 -9.87
CA ARG A 11 2.48 -7.49 -9.98
C ARG A 11 1.87 -8.41 -8.93
N ALA A 12 2.38 -9.64 -8.76
CA ALA A 12 1.89 -10.58 -7.76
C ALA A 12 2.02 -10.03 -6.33
N ARG A 13 3.07 -9.26 -6.03
CA ARG A 13 3.20 -8.54 -4.76
C ARG A 13 2.14 -7.45 -4.61
N ALA A 14 1.92 -6.63 -5.65
CA ALA A 14 0.90 -5.59 -5.63
C ALA A 14 -0.51 -6.17 -5.40
N LEU A 15 -0.85 -7.25 -6.12
CA LEU A 15 -2.13 -7.93 -5.98
C LEU A 15 -2.33 -8.52 -4.57
N ARG A 16 -1.29 -9.11 -3.97
CA ARG A 16 -1.35 -9.59 -2.58
C ARG A 16 -1.58 -8.47 -1.56
N LEU A 17 -1.12 -7.24 -1.84
CA LEU A 17 -1.41 -6.09 -1.01
C LEU A 17 -2.88 -5.68 -1.19
N LEU A 18 -3.29 -5.42 -2.43
CA LEU A 18 -4.66 -4.98 -2.76
C LEU A 18 -5.74 -5.97 -2.29
N ALA A 19 -5.45 -7.27 -2.27
CA ALA A 19 -6.36 -8.28 -1.72
C ALA A 19 -6.68 -8.10 -0.22
N ARG A 20 -5.91 -7.29 0.52
CA ARG A 20 -6.07 -7.10 1.97
C ARG A 20 -6.87 -5.86 2.34
N ARG A 21 -6.77 -4.78 1.54
CA ARG A 21 -7.44 -3.49 1.76
C ARG A 21 -7.22 -2.57 0.55
N GLU A 22 -7.94 -1.44 0.54
CA GLU A 22 -7.63 -0.32 -0.32
C GLU A 22 -6.30 0.34 0.09
N TYR A 23 -5.51 0.75 -0.90
CA TYR A 23 -4.27 1.51 -0.74
C TYR A 23 -4.35 2.77 -1.58
N SER A 24 -3.75 3.87 -1.12
CA SER A 24 -3.49 5.00 -2.01
C SER A 24 -2.35 4.65 -2.97
N ARG A 25 -2.28 5.35 -4.10
CA ARG A 25 -1.19 5.21 -5.07
C ARG A 25 0.17 5.36 -4.40
N GLN A 26 0.35 6.42 -3.60
CA GLN A 26 1.60 6.68 -2.88
C GLN A 26 1.93 5.61 -1.84
N GLU A 27 0.92 5.10 -1.11
CA GLU A 27 1.14 4.05 -0.12
C GLU A 27 1.57 2.74 -0.80
N LEU A 28 0.92 2.36 -1.89
CA LEU A 28 1.27 1.16 -2.64
C LEU A 28 2.67 1.28 -3.27
N ALA A 29 3.01 2.43 -3.85
CA ALA A 29 4.35 2.72 -4.37
C ALA A 29 5.42 2.53 -3.30
N SER A 30 5.23 3.17 -2.14
CA SER A 30 6.15 3.09 -1.00
C SER A 30 6.34 1.65 -0.52
N ARG A 31 5.25 0.86 -0.51
CA ARG A 31 5.28 -0.55 -0.13
C ARG A 31 6.00 -1.43 -1.14
N LEU A 32 5.91 -1.13 -2.44
CA LEU A 32 6.57 -1.90 -3.50
C LEU A 32 8.08 -1.60 -3.57
N LEU A 33 8.46 -0.35 -3.35
CA LEU A 33 9.87 0.09 -3.31
C LEU A 33 10.60 -0.36 -2.04
N SER A 34 9.89 -0.68 -0.96
CA SER A 34 10.51 -1.18 0.28
C SER A 34 10.98 -2.63 0.15
N LYS A 35 12.12 -2.99 0.76
CA LYS A 35 12.60 -4.39 0.88
C LYS A 35 11.49 -5.21 1.57
N PRO A 36 11.01 -6.31 0.96
CA PRO A 36 10.02 -7.15 1.61
C PRO A 36 10.64 -7.82 2.83
N ALA A 37 9.84 -7.97 3.89
CA ALA A 37 10.28 -8.67 5.07
C ALA A 37 10.76 -10.08 4.68
N PRO A 38 11.91 -10.55 5.21
CA PRO A 38 12.37 -11.91 4.95
C PRO A 38 11.27 -12.88 5.38
N LYS A 39 10.99 -13.89 4.54
CA LYS A 39 10.09 -14.97 4.93
C LYS A 39 10.69 -15.60 6.20
N PRO A 40 9.96 -15.69 7.33
CA PRO A 40 10.52 -16.31 8.52
C PRO A 40 10.98 -17.71 8.13
N ALA A 41 12.27 -18.00 8.33
CA ALA A 41 12.81 -19.30 8.07
C ALA A 41 11.96 -20.31 8.84
N ARG A 42 11.45 -21.34 8.15
CA ARG A 42 10.86 -22.49 8.83
C ARG A 42 12.01 -23.14 9.61
N ARG A 43 12.17 -22.78 10.88
CA ARG A 43 13.31 -23.23 11.68
C ARG A 43 13.12 -24.72 11.96
N ASN A 44 13.88 -25.58 11.26
CA ASN A 44 13.89 -27.00 11.54
C ASN A 44 14.88 -27.21 12.71
N PRO A 45 14.49 -27.87 13.82
CA PRO A 45 15.36 -28.04 14.98
C PRO A 45 16.67 -28.81 14.71
N ARG A 46 16.80 -29.43 13.53
CA ARG A 46 17.97 -30.21 13.09
C ARG A 46 18.95 -29.44 12.19
N ASP A 47 18.68 -28.17 11.90
CA ASP A 47 19.59 -27.34 11.08
C ASP A 47 20.75 -26.85 11.97
N THR A 48 21.67 -27.76 12.32
CA THR A 48 22.88 -27.47 13.13
C THR A 48 24.04 -26.91 12.31
N PHE A 49 23.93 -26.86 10.98
CA PHE A 49 24.89 -26.17 10.13
C PHE A 49 24.24 -24.91 9.58
N ALA A 50 24.54 -23.79 10.22
CA ALA A 50 24.28 -22.46 9.71
C ALA A 50 25.08 -22.28 8.40
N ALA A 51 24.54 -22.78 7.30
CA ALA A 51 24.95 -22.40 5.98
C ALA A 51 24.71 -20.90 5.87
N GLU A 52 25.81 -20.18 5.74
CA GLU A 52 25.89 -18.74 5.60
C GLU A 52 24.79 -18.22 4.67
N SER A 53 24.21 -17.13 5.15
CA SER A 53 23.10 -16.38 4.58
C SER A 53 23.35 -15.93 3.13
N LEU A 54 23.23 -16.85 2.17
CA LEU A 54 23.20 -16.59 0.71
C LEU A 54 21.84 -16.02 0.25
N VAL A 55 21.14 -15.27 1.11
CA VAL A 55 19.83 -14.67 0.80
C VAL A 55 19.89 -13.23 0.30
N ASP A 56 21.06 -12.59 0.22
CA ASP A 56 21.18 -11.21 -0.29
C ASP A 56 21.54 -11.10 -1.79
N GLU A 57 21.95 -12.18 -2.47
CA GLU A 57 22.43 -12.09 -3.86
C GLU A 57 21.35 -11.83 -4.93
N ILE A 58 20.05 -12.03 -4.64
CA ILE A 58 18.99 -11.99 -5.67
C ILE A 58 17.71 -11.32 -5.15
N TYR A 59 17.83 -10.12 -4.58
CA TYR A 59 16.66 -9.24 -4.42
C TYR A 59 16.91 -7.92 -5.15
N LYS A 60 16.61 -7.90 -6.45
CA LYS A 60 16.60 -6.65 -7.21
C LYS A 60 15.35 -5.86 -6.80
N LEU A 61 15.54 -4.70 -6.17
CA LEU A 61 14.45 -3.76 -5.93
C LEU A 61 13.94 -3.23 -7.28
N PRO A 62 12.62 -3.09 -7.46
CA PRO A 62 12.07 -2.49 -8.66
C PRO A 62 12.48 -1.01 -8.74
N SER A 63 12.67 -0.49 -9.95
CA SER A 63 12.90 0.93 -10.15
C SER A 63 11.61 1.73 -9.92
N ALA A 64 11.73 3.04 -9.68
CA ALA A 64 10.57 3.92 -9.56
C ALA A 64 9.72 3.94 -10.85
N SER A 65 10.34 3.85 -12.02
CA SER A 65 9.61 3.83 -13.30
C SER A 65 8.84 2.52 -13.51
N GLU A 66 9.42 1.37 -13.16
CA GLU A 66 8.75 0.07 -13.21
C GLU A 66 7.53 0.04 -12.27
N VAL A 67 7.67 0.61 -11.07
CA VAL A 67 6.56 0.74 -10.12
C VAL A 67 5.48 1.66 -10.68
N ASN A 68 5.84 2.85 -11.19
CA ASN A 68 4.86 3.80 -11.73
C ASN A 68 4.07 3.20 -12.90
N ALA A 69 4.74 2.54 -13.84
CA ALA A 69 4.07 1.89 -14.97
C ALA A 69 3.08 0.79 -14.52
N LEU A 70 3.43 0.02 -13.48
CA LEU A 70 2.49 -0.95 -12.90
C LEU A 70 1.31 -0.25 -12.21
N LEU A 71 1.54 0.84 -11.47
CA LEU A 71 0.47 1.58 -10.81
C LEU A 71 -0.52 2.16 -11.83
N ASP A 72 -0.03 2.69 -12.95
CA ASP A 72 -0.88 3.17 -14.04
C ASP A 72 -1.75 2.05 -14.62
N ASP A 73 -1.20 0.86 -14.88
CA ASP A 73 -2.00 -0.29 -15.34
C ASP A 73 -3.04 -0.73 -14.30
N LEU A 74 -2.70 -0.71 -13.00
CA LEU A 74 -3.65 -1.07 -11.94
C LEU A 74 -4.79 -0.05 -11.81
N GLU A 75 -4.52 1.25 -12.01
CA GLU A 75 -5.54 2.29 -12.06
C GLU A 75 -6.43 2.18 -13.30
N GLN A 76 -5.84 1.93 -14.47
CA GLN A 76 -6.57 1.70 -15.72
C GLN A 76 -7.55 0.52 -15.57
N ARG A 77 -7.12 -0.54 -14.87
CA ARG A 77 -7.96 -1.71 -14.55
C ARG A 77 -8.91 -1.50 -13.37
N LYS A 78 -8.97 -0.29 -12.79
CA LYS A 78 -9.79 0.06 -11.61
C LYS A 78 -9.50 -0.82 -10.37
N MET A 79 -8.31 -1.40 -10.30
CA MET A 79 -7.83 -2.19 -9.16
C MET A 79 -7.23 -1.30 -8.07
N LEU A 80 -6.73 -0.13 -8.45
CA LEU A 80 -6.23 0.93 -7.57
C LEU A 80 -7.07 2.20 -7.77
N SER A 81 -7.45 2.87 -6.68
CA SER A 81 -8.23 4.11 -6.73
C SER A 81 -8.01 4.91 -5.45
N ASP A 82 -7.55 6.14 -5.60
CA ASP A 82 -7.39 7.07 -4.48
C ASP A 82 -8.74 7.50 -3.88
N ASP A 83 -9.79 7.61 -4.69
CA ASP A 83 -11.15 7.89 -4.22
C ASP A 83 -11.66 6.79 -3.28
N ARG A 84 -11.58 5.51 -3.69
CA ARG A 84 -11.95 4.37 -2.84
C ARG A 84 -11.14 4.32 -1.55
N TYR A 85 -9.84 4.61 -1.65
CA TYR A 85 -8.99 4.69 -0.47
C TYR A 85 -9.44 5.80 0.48
N ALA A 86 -9.69 7.01 -0.05
CA ALA A 86 -10.07 8.18 0.73
C ALA A 86 -11.42 7.96 1.42
N GLU A 87 -12.43 7.44 0.72
CA GLU A 87 -13.73 7.09 1.30
C GLU A 87 -13.60 6.07 2.43
N MET A 88 -12.92 4.94 2.18
CA MET A 88 -12.68 3.91 3.20
C MET A 88 -11.98 4.52 4.41
N ARG A 89 -10.95 5.35 4.17
CA ARG A 89 -10.16 5.96 5.25
C ARG A 89 -10.97 6.95 6.07
N ALA A 90 -11.77 7.79 5.41
CA ALA A 90 -12.68 8.73 6.07
C ALA A 90 -13.68 7.99 6.94
N ARG A 91 -14.37 6.97 6.43
CA ARG A 91 -15.31 6.15 7.20
C ARG A 91 -14.69 5.56 8.47
N LEU A 92 -13.45 5.09 8.38
CA LEU A 92 -12.74 4.49 9.53
C LEU A 92 -12.21 5.52 10.55
N ARG A 93 -11.96 6.76 10.14
CA ARG A 93 -11.31 7.79 10.98
C ARG A 93 -12.26 8.87 11.49
N ALA A 94 -13.31 9.18 10.74
CA ALA A 94 -14.29 10.22 11.04
C ALA A 94 -14.92 10.13 12.45
N PRO A 95 -15.13 8.93 13.06
CA PRO A 95 -15.61 8.86 14.44
C PRO A 95 -14.63 9.38 15.51
N ARG A 96 -13.33 9.47 15.18
CA ARG A 96 -12.29 9.87 16.14
C ARG A 96 -11.57 11.16 15.75
N TYR A 97 -11.48 11.45 14.46
CA TYR A 97 -10.74 12.59 13.92
C TYR A 97 -11.72 13.60 13.34
N GLY A 98 -11.56 14.86 13.74
CA GLY A 98 -12.19 15.98 13.05
C GLY A 98 -11.63 16.18 11.65
N ASP A 99 -12.33 16.97 10.84
CA ASP A 99 -12.13 17.04 9.40
C ASP A 99 -10.76 17.63 9.03
N SER A 100 -10.24 18.56 9.83
CA SER A 100 -8.89 19.13 9.65
C SER A 100 -7.79 18.06 9.77
N ARG A 101 -7.90 17.18 10.77
CA ARG A 101 -6.93 16.09 10.98
C ARG A 101 -7.07 15.02 9.91
N LEU A 102 -8.29 14.69 9.51
CA LEU A 102 -8.54 13.74 8.43
C LEU A 102 -8.00 14.26 7.08
N ARG A 103 -8.22 15.52 6.75
CA ARG A 103 -7.63 16.20 5.58
C ARG A 103 -6.11 16.06 5.57
N GLN A 104 -5.46 16.41 6.69
CA GLN A 104 -4.01 16.31 6.81
C GLN A 104 -3.51 14.87 6.58
N GLU A 105 -4.19 13.87 7.14
CA GLU A 105 -3.83 12.47 6.95
C GLU A 105 -3.96 12.06 5.48
N LEU A 106 -5.07 12.40 4.81
CA LEU A 106 -5.28 12.06 3.40
C LEU A 106 -4.26 12.77 2.49
N THR A 107 -3.94 14.03 2.76
CA THR A 107 -2.87 14.75 2.03
C THR A 107 -1.51 14.07 2.19
N GLN A 108 -1.16 13.60 3.40
CA GLN A 108 0.09 12.85 3.63
C GLN A 108 0.12 11.50 2.89
N LYS A 109 -1.05 10.97 2.51
CA LYS A 109 -1.19 9.75 1.70
C LYS A 109 -1.22 10.02 0.20
N GLY A 110 -1.04 11.27 -0.22
CA GLY A 110 -0.96 11.68 -1.62
C GLY A 110 -2.31 11.84 -2.30
N ILE A 111 -3.40 11.92 -1.54
CA ILE A 111 -4.74 12.10 -2.11
C ILE A 111 -4.89 13.55 -2.56
N ASP A 112 -5.43 13.74 -3.76
CA ASP A 112 -5.67 15.05 -4.33
C ASP A 112 -6.68 15.87 -3.51
N ARG A 113 -6.53 17.20 -3.57
CA ARG A 113 -7.36 18.15 -2.84
C ARG A 113 -8.85 18.00 -3.16
N ASP A 114 -9.20 17.75 -4.41
CA ASP A 114 -10.60 17.69 -4.84
C ASP A 114 -11.26 16.40 -4.33
N THR A 115 -10.57 15.26 -4.42
CA THR A 115 -11.01 14.00 -3.79
C THR A 115 -11.20 14.17 -2.28
N ILE A 116 -10.25 14.84 -1.59
CA ILE A 116 -10.39 15.09 -0.15
C ILE A 116 -11.62 15.96 0.14
N ALA A 117 -11.84 17.03 -0.63
CA ALA A 117 -12.98 17.91 -0.45
C ALA A 117 -14.31 17.15 -0.63
N ALA A 118 -14.42 16.32 -1.68
CA ALA A 118 -15.59 15.50 -1.96
C ALA A 118 -15.88 14.52 -0.81
N VAL A 119 -14.87 13.76 -0.38
CA VAL A 119 -15.03 12.75 0.68
C VAL A 119 -15.44 13.38 2.02
N LEU A 120 -14.91 14.56 2.35
CA LEU A 120 -15.29 15.28 3.58
C LEU A 120 -16.71 15.82 3.51
N ALA A 121 -17.15 16.31 2.35
CA ALA A 121 -18.50 16.84 2.16
C ALA A 121 -19.59 15.75 2.26
N GLU A 122 -19.26 14.50 1.91
CA GLU A 122 -20.17 13.35 2.02
C GLU A 122 -20.27 12.80 3.46
N GLN A 123 -19.38 13.19 4.38
CA GLN A 123 -19.48 12.73 5.76
C GLN A 123 -20.64 13.45 6.49
N PRO A 124 -21.39 12.75 7.36
CA PRO A 124 -22.38 13.39 8.21
C PRO A 124 -21.73 14.47 9.08
N ASP A 125 -22.52 15.45 9.51
CA ASP A 125 -22.05 16.66 10.17
C ASP A 125 -21.04 16.38 11.31
N GLU A 126 -19.92 17.11 11.35
CA GLU A 126 -18.80 16.85 12.27
C GLU A 126 -19.27 16.85 13.74
N LEU A 127 -20.21 17.74 14.07
CA LEU A 127 -20.81 17.86 15.40
C LEU A 127 -21.66 16.65 15.79
N ALA A 128 -22.22 15.92 14.82
CA ALA A 128 -22.98 14.70 15.10
C ALA A 128 -22.06 13.50 15.40
N ARG A 129 -20.79 13.55 14.97
CA ARG A 129 -19.76 12.51 15.17
C ARG A 129 -19.01 12.64 16.50
N CYS A 130 -18.92 13.85 17.05
CA CYS A 130 -18.43 14.11 18.40
C CYS A 130 -19.46 13.67 19.45
N ARG A 131 -19.44 12.38 19.84
CA ARG A 131 -20.09 11.88 21.05
C ARG A 131 -19.14 11.02 21.86
#